data_AF-A0A9X7Z5L1-F1
#
_entry.id   AF-A0A9X7Z5L1-F1
#
_cell.length_a   1.000
_cell.length_b   1.000
_cell.length_c   1.000
_cell.angle_alpha   90.00
_cell.angle_beta   90.00
_cell.angle_gamma   90.00
#
_symmetry.space_group_name_H-M   'P 1'
#
loop_
_entity.id
_entity.type
_entity.pdbx_description
1 polymer ?
#
loop_
_entity_poly.entity_id
_entity_poly.type
_entity_poly.pdbx_seq_one_letter_code
_entity_poly.pdbx_strand_id
1 'polypeptide(L)'
;MSASVVIEFAKFLQEHQYSTRMWDGGYTPEESNAVCHDLTQWAEGAWQLPGEFLMLWSRAEETKFFGDSELVYFVSDIAYLLPNPFIEGDAEGFVQTLSTIVAGHVETLYSVPIQQRVLYNAI
;
A
#
# COMPACT_ATOMS: atom_id res chain seq x y z
N MET A 1 -20.15 -1.21 -14.92
CA MET A 1 -20.37 -1.54 -13.50
C MET A 1 -19.01 -1.53 -12.85
N SER A 2 -18.71 -0.60 -11.93
CA SER A 2 -17.45 -0.67 -11.19
C SER A 2 -17.52 -1.91 -10.28
N ALA A 3 -16.51 -2.77 -10.35
CA ALA A 3 -16.41 -3.89 -9.42
C ALA A 3 -16.32 -3.35 -7.98
N SER A 4 -16.95 -4.05 -7.04
CA SER A 4 -16.86 -3.69 -5.62
C SER A 4 -15.42 -3.85 -5.15
N VAL A 5 -14.85 -2.80 -4.53
CA VAL A 5 -13.48 -2.82 -4.00
C VAL A 5 -13.27 -3.95 -3.01
N VAL A 6 -14.28 -4.25 -2.18
CA VAL A 6 -14.26 -5.40 -1.26
C VAL A 6 -14.02 -6.72 -2.00
N ILE A 7 -14.75 -6.93 -3.11
CA ILE A 7 -14.71 -8.19 -3.87
C ILE A 7 -13.37 -8.31 -4.59
N GLU A 8 -12.91 -7.26 -5.24
CA GLU A 8 -11.62 -7.28 -5.93
C GLU A 8 -10.46 -7.45 -4.95
N PHE A 9 -10.54 -6.85 -3.76
CA PHE A 9 -9.49 -7.01 -2.75
C PHE A 9 -9.46 -8.44 -2.21
N ALA A 10 -10.63 -9.05 -1.98
CA ALA A 10 -10.69 -10.47 -1.60
C ALA A 10 -10.11 -11.39 -2.68
N LYS A 11 -10.34 -11.10 -3.97
CA LYS A 11 -9.72 -11.83 -5.08
C LYS A 11 -8.21 -11.66 -5.11
N PHE A 12 -7.73 -10.43 -4.96
CA PHE A 12 -6.30 -10.12 -4.87
C PHE A 12 -5.63 -10.95 -3.77
N LEU A 13 -6.19 -10.96 -2.56
CA LEU A 13 -5.66 -11.78 -1.46
C LEU A 13 -5.63 -13.27 -1.82
N GLN A 14 -6.67 -13.78 -2.48
CA GLN A 14 -6.74 -15.18 -2.89
C GLN A 14 -5.72 -15.53 -3.98
N GLU A 15 -5.56 -14.68 -5.00
CA GLU A 15 -4.66 -14.90 -6.14
C GLU A 15 -3.20 -14.91 -5.72
N HIS A 16 -2.82 -13.99 -4.83
CA HIS A 16 -1.44 -13.87 -4.32
C HIS A 16 -1.18 -14.71 -3.07
N GLN A 17 -2.18 -15.43 -2.55
CA GLN A 17 -2.11 -16.19 -1.30
C GLN A 17 -1.72 -15.32 -0.09
N TYR A 18 -2.16 -14.06 -0.09
CA TYR A 18 -1.94 -13.12 1.00
C TYR A 18 -3.04 -13.22 2.07
N SER A 19 -2.70 -12.72 3.25
CA SER A 19 -3.60 -12.63 4.40
C SER A 19 -3.37 -11.31 5.10
N THR A 20 -4.42 -10.74 5.70
CA THR A 20 -4.35 -9.50 6.48
C THR A 20 -3.58 -9.66 7.81
N ARG A 21 -3.08 -10.87 8.08
CA ARG A 21 -2.29 -11.20 9.29
C ARG A 21 -0.95 -11.86 8.96
N MET A 22 -0.49 -11.73 7.71
CA MET A 22 0.72 -12.43 7.27
C MET A 22 2.00 -11.91 7.92
N TRP A 23 1.96 -10.73 8.56
CA TRP A 23 3.13 -10.08 9.18
C TRP A 23 3.03 -9.93 10.70
N ASP A 24 2.15 -10.70 11.36
CA ASP A 24 2.03 -10.73 12.83
C ASP A 24 3.39 -11.06 13.52
N GLY A 25 4.31 -11.72 12.81
CA GLY A 25 5.67 -12.07 13.26
C GLY A 25 6.79 -11.14 12.79
N GLY A 26 6.44 -10.02 12.13
CA GLY A 26 7.37 -9.17 11.39
C GLY A 26 7.49 -9.54 9.91
N TYR A 27 8.22 -8.72 9.15
CA TYR A 27 8.40 -8.86 7.71
C TYR A 27 9.73 -8.25 7.25
N THR A 28 10.24 -8.67 6.10
CA THR A 28 11.45 -8.10 5.48
C THR A 28 11.13 -7.01 4.46
N PRO A 29 12.09 -6.12 4.14
CA PRO A 29 11.91 -5.13 3.07
C PRO A 29 11.48 -5.77 1.74
N GLU A 30 12.05 -6.92 1.38
CA GLU A 30 11.72 -7.64 0.14
C GLU A 30 10.26 -8.11 0.13
N GLU A 31 9.76 -8.67 1.24
CA GLU A 31 8.35 -9.08 1.39
C GLU A 31 7.42 -7.88 1.23
N SER A 32 7.73 -6.77 1.91
CA SER A 32 6.89 -5.57 1.81
C SER A 32 6.91 -4.92 0.43
N ASN A 33 8.06 -4.91 -0.24
CA ASN A 33 8.20 -4.37 -1.59
C ASN A 33 7.43 -5.23 -2.60
N ALA A 34 7.45 -6.56 -2.45
CA ALA A 34 6.68 -7.47 -3.30
C ALA A 34 5.17 -7.22 -3.16
N VAL A 35 4.66 -7.11 -1.92
CA VAL A 35 3.24 -6.81 -1.69
C VAL A 35 2.84 -5.44 -2.24
N CYS A 36 3.68 -4.40 -2.04
CA CYS A 36 3.44 -3.07 -2.61
C CYS A 36 3.42 -3.08 -4.14
N HIS A 37 4.31 -3.86 -4.75
CA HIS A 37 4.35 -4.04 -6.20
C HIS A 37 3.08 -4.71 -6.71
N ASP A 38 2.68 -5.83 -6.09
CA ASP A 38 1.48 -6.57 -6.45
C ASP A 38 0.22 -5.71 -6.29
N LEU A 39 0.11 -4.96 -5.19
CA LEU A 39 -0.98 -4.00 -4.97
C LEU A 39 -1.04 -2.94 -6.06
N THR A 40 0.12 -2.42 -6.46
CA THR A 40 0.21 -1.39 -7.52
C THR A 40 -0.26 -1.95 -8.86
N GLN A 41 0.25 -3.12 -9.26
CA GLN A 41 -0.15 -3.76 -10.51
C GLN A 41 -1.65 -4.10 -10.52
N TRP A 42 -2.15 -4.62 -9.40
CA TRP A 42 -3.57 -4.93 -9.25
C TRP A 42 -4.44 -3.68 -9.35
N ALA A 43 -4.07 -2.60 -8.67
CA ALA A 43 -4.82 -1.34 -8.69
C ALA A 43 -4.83 -0.66 -10.06
N GLU A 44 -3.68 -0.69 -10.77
CA GLU A 44 -3.56 -0.22 -12.15
C GLU A 44 -4.46 -1.06 -13.08
N GLY A 45 -4.42 -2.39 -12.97
CA GLY A 45 -5.20 -3.29 -13.81
C GLY A 45 -6.71 -3.21 -13.57
N ALA A 46 -7.14 -3.18 -12.30
CA ALA A 46 -8.55 -3.21 -11.92
C ALA A 46 -9.25 -1.85 -12.07
N TRP A 47 -8.55 -0.74 -11.82
CA TRP A 47 -9.15 0.60 -11.77
C TRP A 47 -8.39 1.70 -12.50
N GLN A 48 -7.28 1.40 -13.19
CA GLN A 48 -6.47 2.40 -13.91
C GLN A 48 -5.97 3.53 -12.99
N LEU A 49 -5.68 3.18 -11.73
CA LEU A 49 -5.14 4.13 -10.77
C LEU A 49 -3.69 4.48 -11.16
N PRO A 50 -3.34 5.79 -11.30
CA PRO A 50 -2.05 6.22 -11.87
C PRO A 50 -0.91 6.28 -10.84
N GLY A 51 -1.15 5.88 -9.59
CA GLY A 51 -0.19 5.94 -8.50
C GLY A 51 0.42 4.59 -8.15
N GLU A 52 1.23 4.57 -7.10
CA GLU A 52 1.90 3.39 -6.59
C GLU A 52 1.70 3.23 -5.08
N PHE A 53 1.61 1.99 -4.60
CA PHE A 53 1.65 1.70 -3.18
C PHE A 53 3.10 1.57 -2.73
N LEU A 54 3.44 2.16 -1.60
CA LEU A 54 4.79 2.12 -1.03
C LEU A 54 4.72 1.94 0.48
N MET A 55 5.80 1.39 1.06
CA MET A 55 6.03 1.47 2.49
C MET A 55 6.82 2.74 2.83
N LEU A 56 6.24 3.58 3.68
CA LEU A 56 6.93 4.70 4.31
C LEU A 56 7.54 4.22 5.62
N TRP A 57 8.80 4.59 5.86
CA TRP A 57 9.53 4.26 7.08
C TRP A 57 9.85 5.53 7.84
N SER A 58 9.58 5.54 9.14
CA SER A 58 9.82 6.69 10.02
C SER A 58 11.31 7.04 10.17
N ARG A 59 12.22 6.08 9.98
CA ARG A 59 13.67 6.32 10.03
C ARG A 59 14.45 5.46 9.03
N ALA A 60 15.42 6.10 8.38
CA ALA A 60 16.44 5.44 7.56
C ALA A 60 17.81 5.56 8.23
N GLU A 61 18.52 4.44 8.38
CA GLU A 61 19.93 4.41 8.78
C GLU A 61 20.75 3.70 7.70
N GLU A 62 21.49 4.49 6.91
CA GLU A 62 22.33 4.01 5.80
C GLU A 62 21.55 3.16 4.79
N THR A 63 21.52 1.83 5.00
CA THR A 63 20.89 0.81 4.15
C THR A 63 19.80 0.02 4.88
N LYS A 64 19.43 0.43 6.09
CA LYS A 64 18.44 -0.25 6.94
C LYS A 64 17.29 0.67 7.29
N PHE A 65 16.09 0.13 7.20
CA PHE A 65 14.88 0.77 7.67
C PHE A 65 14.62 0.39 9.11
N PHE A 66 14.26 1.37 9.93
CA PHE A 66 13.94 1.19 11.34
C PHE A 66 12.73 2.03 11.74
N GLY A 67 12.06 1.61 12.81
CA GLY A 67 10.90 2.32 13.38
C GLY A 67 9.57 1.88 12.78
N ASP A 68 8.55 2.69 13.05
CA ASP A 68 7.20 2.47 12.55
C ASP A 68 7.17 2.61 11.03
N SER A 69 6.30 1.82 10.42
CA SER A 69 6.15 1.69 8.98
C SER A 69 4.68 1.82 8.61
N GLU A 70 4.43 2.58 7.55
CA GLU A 70 3.08 2.96 7.14
C GLU A 70 2.88 2.64 5.66
N LEU A 71 1.68 2.19 5.30
CA LEU A 71 1.32 2.03 3.89
C LEU A 71 0.93 3.40 3.33
N VAL A 72 1.47 3.74 2.16
CA VAL A 72 1.09 4.96 1.45
C VAL A 72 0.72 4.68 0.01
N TYR A 73 -0.18 5.51 -0.51
CA TYR A 73 -0.47 5.62 -1.93
C TYR A 73 0.16 6.91 -2.45
N PHE A 74 1.12 6.77 -3.35
CA PHE A 74 1.89 7.87 -3.91
C PHE A 74 1.38 8.20 -5.30
N VAL A 75 0.89 9.43 -5.48
CA VAL A 75 0.36 9.92 -6.75
C VAL A 75 0.62 11.42 -6.87
N SER A 76 1.03 11.87 -8.06
CA SER A 76 1.29 13.29 -8.34
C SER A 76 2.24 13.95 -7.32
N ASP A 77 3.31 13.25 -6.97
CA ASP A 77 4.34 13.68 -5.99
C ASP A 77 3.84 13.85 -4.54
N ILE A 78 2.69 13.28 -4.20
CA ILE A 78 2.11 13.31 -2.85
C ILE A 78 1.90 11.88 -2.36
N ALA A 79 2.37 11.56 -1.16
CA ALA A 79 2.01 10.32 -0.46
C ALA A 79 0.82 10.56 0.46
N TYR A 80 -0.17 9.68 0.36
CA TYR A 80 -1.34 9.65 1.22
C TYR A 80 -1.27 8.40 2.10
N LEU A 81 -1.48 8.55 3.42
CA LEU A 81 -1.51 7.43 4.35
C LEU A 81 -2.74 6.56 4.12
N LEU A 82 -2.54 5.24 4.17
CA LEU A 82 -3.59 4.23 4.15
C LEU A 82 -3.43 3.32 5.37
N PRO A 83 -4.54 2.83 5.97
CA PRO A 83 -4.48 1.72 6.89
C PRO A 83 -3.78 0.54 6.23
N ASN A 84 -2.85 -0.09 6.94
CA ASN A 84 -2.07 -1.20 6.40
C ASN A 84 -2.77 -2.52 6.73
N PRO A 85 -3.44 -3.16 5.76
CA PRO A 85 -4.24 -4.34 6.04
C PRO A 85 -3.40 -5.55 6.44
N PHE A 86 -2.08 -5.52 6.23
CA PHE A 86 -1.18 -6.65 6.51
C PHE A 86 -0.43 -6.54 7.85
N ILE A 87 -0.26 -5.32 8.37
CA ILE A 87 0.36 -5.05 9.68
C ILE A 87 -0.71 -4.88 10.76
N GLU A 88 -1.74 -4.08 10.47
CA GLU A 88 -2.76 -3.72 11.46
C GLU A 88 -3.91 -4.74 11.51
N GLY A 89 -4.00 -5.59 10.48
CA GLY A 89 -5.15 -6.47 10.27
C GLY A 89 -6.44 -5.73 9.93
N ASP A 90 -6.35 -4.44 9.58
CA ASP A 90 -7.49 -3.58 9.27
C ASP A 90 -7.81 -3.58 7.76
N ALA A 91 -8.46 -4.66 7.33
CA ALA A 91 -8.95 -4.77 5.96
C ALA A 91 -10.08 -3.77 5.64
N GLU A 92 -10.90 -3.41 6.63
CA GLU A 92 -12.06 -2.53 6.44
C GLU A 92 -11.59 -1.10 6.16
N GLY A 93 -10.69 -0.58 6.99
CA GLY A 93 -10.08 0.73 6.82
C GLY A 93 -9.34 0.85 5.48
N PHE A 94 -8.57 -0.18 5.10
CA PHE A 94 -7.90 -0.20 3.79
C PHE A 94 -8.90 -0.12 2.64
N VAL A 95 -9.92 -0.98 2.64
CA VAL A 95 -10.93 -1.03 1.56
C VAL A 95 -11.74 0.27 1.47
N GLN A 96 -12.11 0.87 2.60
CA GLN A 96 -12.81 2.14 2.62
C GLN A 96 -11.94 3.27 2.03
N THR A 97 -10.66 3.29 2.39
CA THR A 97 -9.70 4.27 1.88
C THR A 97 -9.48 4.08 0.38
N LEU A 98 -9.29 2.85 -0.09
CA LEU A 98 -9.17 2.54 -1.51
C LEU A 98 -10.42 2.89 -2.29
N SER A 99 -11.62 2.68 -1.73
CA SER A 99 -12.87 3.10 -2.35
C SER A 99 -12.94 4.62 -2.54
N THR A 100 -12.37 5.38 -1.61
CA THR A 100 -12.25 6.84 -1.69
C THR A 100 -11.31 7.27 -2.82
N ILE A 101 -10.17 6.56 -2.97
CA ILE A 101 -9.21 6.78 -4.07
C ILE A 101 -9.86 6.47 -5.42
N VAL A 102 -10.52 5.31 -5.56
CA VAL A 102 -11.21 4.90 -6.78
C VAL A 102 -12.33 5.86 -7.17
N ALA A 103 -12.99 6.48 -6.19
CA ALA A 103 -13.99 7.52 -6.42
C ALA A 103 -13.40 8.88 -6.82
N GLY A 104 -12.08 9.03 -6.82
CA GLY A 104 -11.38 10.27 -7.19
C GLY A 104 -11.30 11.30 -6.07
N HIS A 105 -11.49 10.89 -4.81
CA HIS A 105 -11.51 11.77 -3.63
C HIS A 105 -10.21 11.71 -2.82
N VAL A 106 -9.06 11.61 -3.51
CA VAL A 106 -7.74 11.45 -2.88
C VAL A 106 -7.37 12.63 -1.96
N GLU A 107 -7.90 13.82 -2.23
CA GLU A 107 -7.72 15.05 -1.45
C GLU A 107 -8.28 14.96 -0.03
N THR A 108 -9.14 13.97 0.25
CA THR A 108 -9.71 13.74 1.58
C THR A 108 -8.78 12.93 2.48
N LEU A 109 -7.73 12.35 1.92
CA LEU A 109 -6.76 11.53 2.63
C LEU A 109 -5.68 12.39 3.29
N TYR A 110 -5.08 11.85 4.36
CA TYR A 110 -3.99 12.52 5.05
C TYR A 110 -2.70 12.43 4.23
N SER A 111 -2.19 13.58 3.79
CA SER A 111 -0.92 13.66 3.07
C SER A 111 0.28 13.68 4.01
N VAL A 112 1.36 13.01 3.62
CA VAL A 112 2.61 12.96 4.36
C VAL A 112 3.77 13.49 3.51
N PRO A 113 4.65 14.34 4.10
CA PRO A 113 5.82 14.82 3.40
C PRO A 113 6.84 13.70 3.25
N ILE A 114 7.23 13.38 2.01
CA ILE A 114 8.34 12.45 1.75
C ILE A 114 9.65 13.23 1.75
N GLN A 115 10.53 12.92 2.70
CA GLN A 115 11.86 13.54 2.76
C GLN A 115 12.83 12.92 1.75
N GLN A 116 12.76 11.61 1.56
CA GLN A 116 13.63 10.87 0.65
C GLN A 116 12.93 9.61 0.14
N ARG A 117 13.05 9.34 -1.16
CA ARG A 117 12.63 8.08 -1.79
C ARG A 117 13.86 7.21 -2.03
N VAL A 118 13.87 6.00 -1.48
CA VAL A 118 14.94 5.01 -1.72
C VAL A 118 14.37 3.90 -2.59
N LEU A 119 14.81 3.84 -3.85
CA LEU A 119 14.48 2.76 -4.77
C LEU A 119 15.52 1.66 -4.63
N TYR A 120 15.14 0.53 -4.03
CA TYR A 120 15.92 -0.69 -4.20
C TYR A 120 15.57 -1.25 -5.56
N ASN A 121 16.45 -1.02 -6.54
CA ASN A 121 16.41 -1.79 -7.78
C ASN A 121 16.49 -3.26 -7.38
N ALA A 122 15.40 -4.02 -7.60
CA ALA A 122 15.44 -5.46 -7.64
C ALA A 122 16.43 -5.84 -8.75
N ILE A 123 17.62 -6.31 -8.34
CA ILE A 123 18.57 -6.98 -9.24
C ILE A 123 18.13 -8.44 -9.33
#